data_AF-A0A8H4EJW7-F1
#
_entry.id   AF-A0A8H4EJW7-F1
#
_cell.length_a   1.000
_cell.length_b   1.000
_cell.length_c   1.000
_cell.angle_alpha   90.00
_cell.angle_beta   90.00
_cell.angle_gamma   90.00
#
_symmetry.space_group_name_H-M   'P 1'
#
loop_
_entity.id
_entity.type
_entity.pdbx_description
1 polymer ?
#
loop_
_entity_poly.entity_id
_entity_poly.type
_entity_poly.pdbx_seq_one_letter_code
_entity_poly.pdbx_strand_id
1 'polypeptide(L)'
;MIYMENYLGAYEYWSLSRSKLNLSVIKTFSEHRKDIETINNELESSYHRFQDKPQTFSNLSIIINEEKYIEEFKHNRCITIEIFQDHSVLSMIDRAFLSAFRVFLNGVEPTDNEISLSISNNGLYSNRINGKIYHFRSIIRKSKVFMYKPCGTIITDHTFDSDEIFFQPTPFSQWRIRLNNDNLDLSNLKSIEIKMDIEGYYREIHN
;
A
#
# COMPACT_ATOMS: atom_id res chain seq x y z
N MET A 1 -5.47 -19.28 14.61
CA MET A 1 -5.29 -19.64 13.19
C MET A 1 -5.00 -18.42 12.33
N ILE A 2 -5.87 -17.40 12.35
CA ILE A 2 -5.69 -16.11 11.63
C ILE A 2 -4.29 -15.51 11.83
N TYR A 3 -3.77 -15.52 13.06
CA TYR A 3 -2.40 -15.06 13.32
C TYR A 3 -1.34 -15.77 12.48
N MET A 4 -1.35 -17.12 12.41
CA MET A 4 -0.35 -17.86 11.62
C MET A 4 -0.53 -17.70 10.11
N GLU A 5 -1.76 -17.53 9.63
CA GLU A 5 -2.03 -17.25 8.21
C GLU A 5 -1.39 -15.92 7.78
N ASN A 6 -1.39 -14.92 8.66
CA ASN A 6 -0.74 -13.64 8.38
C ASN A 6 0.79 -13.78 8.27
N TYR A 7 1.39 -14.61 9.13
CA TYR A 7 2.83 -14.89 9.07
C TYR A 7 3.20 -15.69 7.82
N LEU A 8 2.38 -16.65 7.40
CA LEU A 8 2.57 -17.38 6.15
C LEU A 8 2.47 -16.45 4.94
N GLY A 9 1.47 -15.56 4.92
CA GLY A 9 1.32 -14.56 3.87
C GLY A 9 2.50 -13.60 3.82
N ALA A 10 2.95 -13.11 4.97
CA ALA A 10 4.13 -12.26 5.08
C ALA A 10 5.40 -12.97 4.61
N TYR A 11 5.58 -14.24 4.99
CA TYR A 11 6.69 -15.04 4.50
C TYR A 11 6.62 -15.20 2.98
N GLU A 12 5.47 -15.51 2.38
CA GLU A 12 5.33 -15.62 0.92
C GLU A 12 5.61 -14.28 0.23
N TYR A 13 5.20 -13.18 0.84
CA TYR A 13 5.49 -11.81 0.37
C TYR A 13 6.98 -11.49 0.34
N TRP A 14 7.70 -11.78 1.44
CA TRP A 14 9.12 -11.50 1.59
C TRP A 14 10.04 -12.62 1.09
N SER A 15 9.59 -13.82 0.82
CA SER A 15 10.46 -14.90 0.32
C SER A 15 10.14 -15.29 -1.11
N LEU A 16 8.98 -14.86 -1.63
CA LEU A 16 8.40 -15.33 -2.90
C LEU A 16 8.27 -16.86 -2.96
N SER A 17 8.26 -17.49 -1.79
CA SER A 17 8.29 -18.92 -1.56
C SER A 17 7.20 -19.29 -0.57
N ARG A 18 6.70 -20.52 -0.65
CA ARG A 18 5.73 -21.01 0.32
C ARG A 18 6.44 -21.73 1.45
N SER A 19 6.03 -21.46 2.68
CA SER A 19 6.51 -22.21 3.84
C SER A 19 6.09 -23.68 3.68
N LYS A 20 6.90 -24.58 4.22
CA LYS A 20 6.57 -26.02 4.28
C LYS A 20 5.59 -26.35 5.41
N LEU A 21 5.27 -25.37 6.25
CA LEU A 21 4.34 -25.53 7.35
C LEU A 21 2.92 -25.81 6.84
N ASN A 22 2.33 -26.89 7.38
CA ASN A 22 0.93 -27.22 7.15
C ASN A 22 0.14 -26.90 8.42
N LEU A 23 -0.69 -25.85 8.38
CA LEU A 23 -1.54 -25.48 9.51
C LEU A 23 -2.69 -26.49 9.64
N SER A 24 -2.93 -26.97 10.85
CA SER A 24 -4.02 -27.91 11.11
C SER A 24 -4.59 -27.71 12.51
N VAL A 25 -5.91 -27.71 12.62
CA VAL A 25 -6.64 -27.46 13.89
C VAL A 25 -6.49 -28.62 14.89
N ILE A 26 -6.13 -29.80 14.39
CA ILE A 26 -6.01 -31.02 15.20
C ILE A 26 -4.61 -31.23 15.77
N LYS A 27 -3.67 -30.32 15.52
CA LYS A 27 -2.33 -30.36 16.13
C LYS A 27 -2.40 -30.12 17.63
N THR A 28 -1.49 -30.74 18.35
CA THR A 28 -1.28 -30.50 19.78
C THR A 28 -0.72 -29.09 20.01
N PHE A 29 -0.85 -28.60 21.25
CA PHE A 29 -0.28 -27.31 21.64
C PHE A 29 1.25 -27.23 21.44
N SER A 30 1.99 -28.32 21.66
CA SER A 30 3.43 -28.35 21.44
C SER A 30 3.79 -28.25 19.96
N GLU A 31 3.04 -28.93 19.09
CA GLU A 31 3.22 -28.83 17.63
C GLU A 31 2.89 -27.42 17.14
N HIS A 32 1.83 -26.80 17.66
CA HIS A 32 1.51 -25.41 17.34
C HIS A 32 2.60 -24.43 17.78
N ARG A 33 3.23 -24.62 18.94
CA ARG A 33 4.35 -23.78 19.37
C ARG A 33 5.53 -23.89 18.41
N LYS A 34 5.87 -25.10 17.98
CA LYS A 34 6.94 -25.34 17.00
C LYS A 34 6.62 -24.71 15.64
N ASP A 35 5.37 -24.76 15.19
CA ASP A 35 4.95 -24.08 13.96
C ASP A 35 5.17 -22.56 14.07
N ILE A 36 4.83 -21.95 15.21
CA ILE A 36 5.04 -20.50 15.47
C ILE A 36 6.53 -20.16 15.44
N GLU A 37 7.36 -20.91 16.14
CA GLU A 37 8.82 -20.70 16.15
C GLU A 37 9.41 -20.84 14.74
N THR A 38 8.94 -21.84 13.98
CA THR A 38 9.38 -22.08 12.61
C THR A 38 9.03 -20.91 11.69
N ILE A 39 7.76 -20.46 11.68
CA ILE A 39 7.36 -19.38 10.78
C ILE A 39 7.98 -18.04 11.16
N ASN A 40 8.21 -17.78 12.45
CA ASN A 40 8.92 -16.58 12.91
C ASN A 40 10.35 -16.57 12.37
N ASN A 41 11.08 -17.67 12.53
CA ASN A 41 12.46 -17.78 12.04
C ASN A 41 12.53 -17.71 10.51
N GLU A 42 11.58 -18.34 9.80
CA GLU A 42 11.47 -18.28 8.34
C GLU A 42 11.19 -16.85 7.86
N LEU A 43 10.26 -16.14 8.50
CA LEU A 43 9.91 -14.76 8.18
C LEU A 43 11.09 -13.81 8.46
N GLU A 44 11.67 -13.87 9.64
CA GLU A 44 12.81 -13.05 10.04
C GLU A 44 14.00 -13.28 9.10
N SER A 45 14.33 -14.55 8.82
CA SER A 45 15.37 -14.90 7.86
C SER A 45 15.09 -14.36 6.46
N SER A 46 13.83 -14.42 6.00
CA SER A 46 13.46 -13.96 4.64
C SER A 46 13.49 -12.45 4.53
N TYR A 47 12.99 -11.77 5.57
CA TYR A 47 13.04 -10.34 5.70
C TYR A 47 14.50 -9.83 5.68
N HIS A 48 15.42 -10.48 6.41
CA HIS A 48 16.84 -10.12 6.39
C HIS A 48 17.59 -10.53 5.11
N ARG A 49 17.18 -11.62 4.45
CA ARG A 49 17.80 -12.11 3.20
C ARG A 49 17.21 -11.48 1.94
N PHE A 50 16.38 -10.44 2.05
CA PHE A 50 15.79 -9.80 0.89
C PHE A 50 16.87 -9.08 0.07
N GLN A 51 17.53 -9.83 -0.83
CA GLN A 51 18.81 -9.48 -1.44
C GLN A 51 18.72 -8.49 -2.61
N ASP A 52 17.54 -8.28 -3.19
CA ASP A 52 17.35 -7.25 -4.20
C ASP A 52 16.68 -6.05 -3.55
N LYS A 53 17.46 -5.00 -3.36
CA LYS A 53 16.96 -3.73 -2.85
C LYS A 53 15.84 -3.25 -3.78
N PRO A 54 14.62 -2.99 -3.25
CA PRO A 54 13.60 -2.32 -4.03
C PRO A 54 14.16 -0.99 -4.55
N GLN A 55 13.77 -0.62 -5.75
CA GLN A 55 14.21 0.66 -6.32
C GLN A 55 13.56 1.79 -5.51
N THR A 56 14.34 2.77 -5.08
CA THR A 56 13.82 3.97 -4.42
C THR A 56 13.39 4.98 -5.47
N PHE A 57 12.15 5.43 -5.40
CA PHE A 57 11.62 6.50 -6.24
C PHE A 57 10.82 7.48 -5.37
N SER A 58 11.05 8.77 -5.54
CA SER A 58 10.27 9.80 -4.86
C SER A 58 9.46 10.61 -5.85
N ASN A 59 8.34 11.15 -5.39
CA ASN A 59 7.47 12.03 -6.16
C ASN A 59 6.92 11.42 -7.46
N LEU A 60 6.67 10.10 -7.48
CA LEU A 60 5.94 9.50 -8.58
C LEU A 60 4.51 10.04 -8.56
N SER A 61 4.00 10.47 -9.71
CA SER A 61 2.67 11.07 -9.81
C SER A 61 1.83 10.36 -10.86
N ILE A 62 0.61 9.99 -10.48
CA ILE A 62 -0.44 9.53 -11.38
C ILE A 62 -1.55 10.57 -11.35
N ILE A 63 -1.89 11.11 -12.53
CA ILE A 63 -2.97 12.08 -12.69
C ILE A 63 -4.17 11.33 -13.26
N ILE A 64 -5.28 11.39 -12.53
CA ILE A 64 -6.57 10.82 -12.92
C ILE A 64 -7.45 11.99 -13.33
N ASN A 65 -7.81 12.04 -14.60
CA ASN A 65 -8.60 13.12 -15.20
C ASN A 65 -9.69 12.58 -16.13
N GLU A 66 -9.89 11.27 -16.18
CA GLU A 66 -10.93 10.64 -16.95
C GLU A 66 -12.30 11.00 -16.37
N GLU A 67 -13.19 11.48 -17.23
CA GLU A 67 -14.52 12.00 -16.86
C GLU A 67 -15.29 11.05 -15.96
N LYS A 68 -15.26 9.74 -16.25
CA LYS A 68 -15.94 8.72 -15.43
C LYS A 68 -15.52 8.74 -13.95
N TYR A 69 -14.24 8.93 -13.65
CA TYR A 69 -13.73 8.93 -12.27
C TYR A 69 -13.96 10.27 -11.59
N ILE A 70 -13.84 11.38 -12.34
CA ILE A 70 -14.09 12.71 -11.81
C ILE A 70 -15.55 12.90 -11.44
N GLU A 71 -16.48 12.50 -12.32
CA GLU A 71 -17.92 12.60 -12.05
C GLU A 71 -18.36 11.63 -10.95
N GLU A 72 -17.80 10.41 -10.89
CA GLU A 72 -18.04 9.49 -9.77
C GLU A 72 -17.57 10.12 -8.44
N PHE A 73 -16.39 10.74 -8.40
CA PHE A 73 -15.87 11.36 -7.18
C PHE A 73 -16.69 12.58 -6.77
N LYS A 74 -17.10 13.44 -7.72
CA LYS A 74 -17.99 14.58 -7.45
C LYS A 74 -19.32 14.14 -6.84
N HIS A 75 -19.92 13.08 -7.38
CA HIS A 75 -21.22 12.59 -6.94
C HIS A 75 -21.16 11.83 -5.60
N ASN A 76 -20.22 10.89 -5.48
CA ASN A 76 -20.16 9.96 -4.35
C ASN A 76 -19.21 10.41 -3.23
N ARG A 77 -18.41 11.47 -3.46
CA ARG A 77 -17.27 11.87 -2.62
C ARG A 77 -16.28 10.71 -2.41
N CYS A 78 -16.28 9.74 -3.31
CA CYS A 78 -15.54 8.50 -3.18
C CYS A 78 -15.37 7.82 -4.53
N ILE A 79 -14.19 7.24 -4.77
CA ILE A 79 -13.87 6.43 -5.95
C ILE A 79 -12.99 5.24 -5.57
N THR A 80 -13.01 4.23 -6.43
CA THR A 80 -12.05 3.12 -6.40
C THR A 80 -11.28 3.08 -7.71
N ILE A 81 -9.95 3.07 -7.62
CA ILE A 81 -9.04 3.07 -8.77
C ILE A 81 -8.16 1.84 -8.68
N GLU A 82 -7.98 1.16 -9.81
CA GLU A 82 -7.02 0.07 -9.93
C GLU A 82 -5.75 0.59 -10.61
N ILE A 83 -4.62 0.40 -9.95
CA ILE A 83 -3.30 0.74 -10.51
C ILE A 83 -2.66 -0.56 -10.99
N PHE A 84 -2.48 -0.68 -12.30
CA PHE A 84 -1.89 -1.85 -12.94
C PHE A 84 -0.36 -1.75 -13.06
N GLN A 85 0.33 -2.89 -13.24
CA GLN A 85 1.79 -2.95 -13.28
C GLN A 85 2.38 -2.37 -14.57
N ASP A 86 1.57 -2.25 -15.62
CA ASP A 86 1.93 -1.67 -16.91
C ASP A 86 1.62 -0.17 -17.00
N HIS A 87 1.12 0.45 -15.91
CA HIS A 87 0.94 1.90 -15.86
C HIS A 87 2.25 2.60 -16.22
N SER A 88 2.21 3.55 -17.16
CA SER A 88 3.41 4.13 -17.79
C SER A 88 4.45 4.63 -16.77
N VAL A 89 3.99 5.33 -15.73
CA VAL A 89 4.81 5.85 -14.61
C VAL A 89 5.51 4.75 -13.80
N LEU A 90 4.94 3.55 -13.74
CA LEU A 90 5.40 2.42 -12.91
C LEU A 90 5.95 1.26 -13.74
N SER A 91 5.89 1.35 -15.07
CA SER A 91 6.18 0.26 -16.01
C SER A 91 7.62 -0.26 -15.94
N MET A 92 8.57 0.57 -15.48
CA MET A 92 9.98 0.21 -15.30
C MET A 92 10.33 -0.20 -13.86
N ILE A 93 9.37 -0.09 -12.93
CA ILE A 93 9.61 -0.34 -11.52
C ILE A 93 9.35 -1.81 -11.23
N ASP A 94 10.42 -2.55 -11.00
CA ASP A 94 10.35 -3.89 -10.42
C ASP A 94 10.45 -3.75 -8.90
N ARG A 95 9.53 -4.41 -8.18
CA ARG A 95 9.29 -4.25 -6.74
C ARG A 95 9.07 -2.82 -6.27
N ALA A 96 7.80 -2.43 -6.17
CA ALA A 96 7.38 -1.16 -5.61
C ALA A 96 6.77 -1.34 -4.21
N PHE A 97 7.49 -0.93 -3.16
CA PHE A 97 6.96 -0.84 -1.80
C PHE A 97 6.73 0.63 -1.44
N LEU A 98 5.47 0.98 -1.18
CA LEU A 98 5.10 2.35 -0.85
C LEU A 98 5.66 2.71 0.53
N SER A 99 6.35 3.84 0.60
CA SER A 99 6.61 4.56 1.85
C SER A 99 5.61 5.70 2.05
N ALA A 100 5.01 6.23 0.98
CA ALA A 100 3.93 7.21 1.07
C ALA A 100 2.92 7.08 -0.07
N PHE A 101 1.65 7.39 0.21
CA PHE A 101 0.58 7.47 -0.78
C PHE A 101 -0.33 8.65 -0.45
N ARG A 102 -0.22 9.72 -1.25
CA ARG A 102 -0.84 11.03 -1.01
C ARG A 102 -1.79 11.37 -2.15
N VAL A 103 -2.88 12.04 -1.84
CA VAL A 103 -3.92 12.35 -2.82
C VAL A 103 -4.26 13.84 -2.76
N PHE A 104 -4.16 14.51 -3.91
CA PHE A 104 -4.47 15.92 -4.08
C PHE A 104 -5.65 16.09 -5.06
N LEU A 105 -6.53 17.04 -4.76
CA LEU A 105 -7.69 17.37 -5.58
C LEU A 105 -7.38 18.67 -6.33
N ASN A 106 -7.19 18.58 -7.65
CA ASN A 106 -6.80 19.73 -8.47
C ASN A 106 -8.03 20.41 -9.06
N GLY A 107 -8.09 21.73 -8.98
CA GLY A 107 -9.20 22.54 -9.50
C GLY A 107 -10.29 22.86 -8.47
N VAL A 108 -10.24 22.26 -7.28
CA VAL A 108 -11.05 22.70 -6.15
C VAL A 108 -10.63 24.12 -5.76
N GLU A 109 -11.60 25.00 -5.55
CA GLU A 109 -11.29 26.40 -5.19
C GLU A 109 -10.52 26.45 -3.87
N PRO A 110 -9.55 27.37 -3.72
CA PRO A 110 -8.86 27.57 -2.47
C PRO A 110 -9.88 27.88 -1.36
N THR A 111 -9.94 27.02 -0.35
CA THR A 111 -10.64 27.29 0.89
C THR A 111 -9.61 27.46 2.00
N ASP A 112 -9.92 28.22 3.04
CA ASP A 112 -9.07 28.27 4.24
C ASP A 112 -9.12 26.95 5.05
N ASN A 113 -10.02 26.05 4.66
CA ASN A 113 -10.25 24.77 5.32
C ASN A 113 -9.29 23.69 4.81
N GLU A 114 -8.98 22.75 5.69
CA GLU A 114 -8.18 21.57 5.39
C GLU A 114 -9.00 20.58 4.55
N ILE A 115 -8.37 19.99 3.54
CA ILE A 115 -8.93 18.89 2.76
C ILE A 115 -8.46 17.58 3.40
N SER A 116 -9.41 16.73 3.76
CA SER A 116 -9.20 15.45 4.45
C SER A 116 -9.71 14.29 3.60
N LEU A 117 -8.84 13.31 3.35
CA LEU A 117 -9.12 12.16 2.49
C LEU A 117 -8.82 10.86 3.24
N SER A 118 -9.78 9.94 3.28
CA SER A 118 -9.57 8.57 3.75
C SER A 118 -9.14 7.68 2.58
N ILE A 119 -7.97 7.05 2.72
CA ILE A 119 -7.33 6.20 1.72
C ILE A 119 -7.28 4.76 2.25
N SER A 120 -7.71 3.80 1.45
CA SER A 120 -7.74 2.39 1.81
C SER A 120 -7.51 1.51 0.58
N ASN A 121 -7.25 0.22 0.81
CA ASN A 121 -7.19 -0.78 -0.23
C ASN A 121 -7.88 -2.07 0.24
N ASN A 122 -8.08 -3.01 -0.68
CA ASN A 122 -8.76 -4.28 -0.43
C ASN A 122 -7.82 -5.39 0.09
N GLY A 123 -6.56 -5.07 0.43
CA GLY A 123 -5.55 -6.04 0.86
C GLY A 123 -5.05 -6.97 -0.24
N LEU A 124 -5.44 -6.75 -1.50
CA LEU A 124 -4.89 -7.48 -2.65
C LEU A 124 -3.78 -6.65 -3.27
N TYR A 125 -2.57 -7.17 -3.16
CA TYR A 125 -1.40 -6.55 -3.75
C TYR A 125 -0.84 -7.43 -4.83
N SER A 126 -0.11 -6.79 -5.72
CA SER A 126 0.72 -7.49 -6.69
C SER A 126 2.08 -6.83 -6.75
N ASN A 127 3.05 -7.59 -7.25
CA ASN A 127 4.37 -7.06 -7.51
C ASN A 127 5.03 -7.75 -8.71
N ARG A 128 5.99 -7.08 -9.34
CA ARG A 128 6.74 -7.60 -10.49
C ARG A 128 8.20 -7.82 -10.11
N ILE A 129 8.72 -8.99 -10.48
CA ILE A 129 10.09 -9.42 -10.20
C ILE A 129 10.62 -10.14 -11.43
N ASN A 130 11.62 -9.57 -12.09
CA ASN A 130 12.22 -10.14 -13.30
C ASN A 130 11.16 -10.45 -14.37
N GLY A 131 10.19 -9.53 -14.54
CA GLY A 131 9.08 -9.68 -15.48
C GLY A 131 7.95 -10.63 -15.05
N LYS A 132 8.08 -11.36 -13.94
CA LYS A 132 7.02 -12.22 -13.40
C LYS A 132 6.17 -11.48 -12.39
N ILE A 133 4.85 -11.61 -12.51
CA ILE A 133 3.87 -11.03 -11.58
C ILE A 133 3.60 -12.02 -10.45
N TYR A 134 3.61 -11.52 -9.22
CA TYR A 134 3.23 -12.22 -8.01
C TYR A 134 2.03 -11.50 -7.38
N HIS A 135 1.10 -12.27 -6.82
CA HIS A 135 -0.09 -11.75 -6.15
C HIS A 135 -0.07 -12.16 -4.69
N PHE A 136 -0.49 -11.24 -3.83
CA PHE A 136 -0.46 -11.41 -2.40
C PHE A 136 -1.76 -10.92 -1.78
N ARG A 137 -2.14 -11.57 -0.69
CA ARG A 137 -3.28 -11.17 0.13
C ARG A 137 -2.79 -10.82 1.52
N SER A 138 -2.97 -9.56 1.89
CA SER A 138 -2.80 -9.05 3.24
C SER A 138 -4.15 -8.98 3.95
N ILE A 139 -4.11 -8.84 5.27
CA ILE A 139 -5.25 -8.34 6.04
C ILE A 139 -5.63 -6.95 5.49
N ILE A 140 -6.93 -6.71 5.33
CA ILE A 140 -7.47 -5.39 5.01
C ILE A 140 -7.21 -4.48 6.21
N ARG A 141 -6.49 -3.39 5.97
CA ARG A 141 -6.15 -2.44 7.02
C ARG A 141 -7.18 -1.32 7.08
N LYS A 142 -7.26 -0.67 8.25
CA LYS A 142 -8.09 0.53 8.44
C LYS A 142 -7.62 1.63 7.48
N SER A 143 -8.57 2.43 6.99
CA SER A 143 -8.22 3.57 6.13
C SER A 143 -7.28 4.52 6.86
N LYS A 144 -6.33 5.06 6.12
CA LYS A 144 -5.37 6.07 6.54
C LYS A 144 -5.91 7.43 6.10
N VAL A 145 -5.86 8.42 6.98
CA VAL A 145 -6.31 9.79 6.67
C VAL A 145 -5.12 10.62 6.17
N PHE A 146 -5.26 11.20 4.99
CA PHE A 146 -4.33 12.20 4.46
C PHE A 146 -4.98 13.58 4.53
N MET A 147 -4.27 14.59 5.04
CA MET A 147 -4.79 15.95 5.15
C MET A 147 -3.80 16.98 4.63
N TYR A 148 -4.30 17.97 3.90
CA TYR A 148 -3.51 19.08 3.38
C TYR A 148 -4.34 20.36 3.28
N LYS A 149 -3.66 21.50 3.20
CA LYS A 149 -4.27 22.79 2.88
C LYS A 149 -4.19 23.05 1.38
N PRO A 150 -5.11 23.82 0.77
CA PRO A 150 -5.09 24.11 -0.67
C PRO A 150 -3.81 24.79 -1.17
N CYS A 151 -3.03 25.44 -0.30
CA CYS A 151 -1.68 25.94 -0.62
C CYS A 151 -0.61 24.85 -0.80
N GLY A 152 -0.98 23.57 -0.62
CA GLY A 152 -0.09 22.41 -0.75
C GLY A 152 0.57 21.97 0.56
N THR A 153 0.39 22.70 1.67
CA THR A 153 0.94 22.29 2.97
C THR A 153 0.27 21.01 3.46
N ILE A 154 1.06 19.96 3.63
CA ILE A 154 0.59 18.70 4.22
C ILE A 154 0.44 18.89 5.74
N ILE A 155 -0.73 18.52 6.27
CA ILE A 155 -1.07 18.59 7.71
C ILE A 155 -0.97 17.21 8.36
N THR A 156 -1.41 16.18 7.65
CA THR A 156 -1.26 14.79 8.08
C THR A 156 -0.78 13.96 6.90
N ASP A 157 0.43 13.45 7.05
CA ASP A 157 1.02 12.48 6.15
C ASP A 157 1.02 11.12 6.82
N HIS A 158 0.65 10.09 6.07
CA HIS A 158 0.78 8.72 6.53
C HIS A 158 1.85 8.06 5.69
N THR A 159 3.05 8.04 6.26
CA THR A 159 4.09 7.15 5.80
C THR A 159 3.76 5.73 6.24
N PHE A 160 4.04 4.77 5.37
CA PHE A 160 3.97 3.36 5.73
C PHE A 160 5.28 3.01 6.43
N ASP A 161 5.23 2.80 7.74
CA ASP A 161 6.42 2.47 8.51
C ASP A 161 7.00 1.12 8.07
N SER A 162 8.33 1.09 7.96
CA SER A 162 9.13 -0.09 7.62
C SER A 162 9.27 -1.09 8.79
N ASP A 163 8.68 -0.84 9.94
CA ASP A 163 8.67 -1.83 11.03
C ASP A 163 7.57 -2.89 10.87
N GLU A 164 6.78 -2.78 9.81
CA GLU A 164 5.71 -3.71 9.51
C GLU A 164 6.21 -4.94 8.74
N ILE A 165 6.92 -5.81 9.46
CA ILE A 165 7.39 -7.13 9.01
C ILE A 165 6.31 -8.01 8.33
N PHE A 166 5.03 -7.69 8.45
CA PHE A 166 3.96 -8.46 7.82
C PHE A 166 3.75 -8.12 6.34
N PHE A 167 3.48 -6.86 6.01
CA PHE A 167 3.10 -6.46 4.65
C PHE A 167 3.25 -4.96 4.48
N GLN A 168 4.15 -4.54 3.61
CA GLN A 168 4.22 -3.16 3.13
C GLN A 168 3.33 -3.00 1.88
N PRO A 169 2.50 -1.95 1.76
CA PRO A 169 1.65 -1.78 0.58
C PRO A 169 2.44 -1.59 -0.71
N THR A 170 1.87 -2.03 -1.84
CA THR A 170 2.39 -1.74 -3.18
C THR A 170 1.43 -0.80 -3.91
N PRO A 171 1.89 0.02 -4.88
CA PRO A 171 0.99 0.80 -5.72
C PRO A 171 -0.03 -0.08 -6.43
N PHE A 172 0.39 -1.30 -6.79
CA PHE A 172 -0.33 -2.24 -7.64
C PHE A 172 -1.47 -2.97 -6.93
N SER A 173 -2.54 -2.22 -6.65
CA SER A 173 -3.71 -2.62 -5.89
C SER A 173 -4.93 -1.82 -6.36
N GLN A 174 -6.10 -2.20 -5.86
CA GLN A 174 -7.27 -1.33 -5.87
C GLN A 174 -7.23 -0.39 -4.66
N TRP A 175 -7.22 0.91 -4.94
CA TRP A 175 -7.20 1.98 -3.94
C TRP A 175 -8.55 2.69 -3.91
N ARG A 176 -9.14 2.75 -2.72
CA ARG A 176 -10.36 3.50 -2.47
C ARG A 176 -10.03 4.80 -1.76
N ILE A 177 -10.45 5.90 -2.37
CA ILE A 177 -10.25 7.27 -1.90
C ILE A 177 -11.62 7.83 -1.55
N ARG A 178 -11.78 8.41 -0.36
CA ARG A 178 -13.01 9.08 0.09
C ARG A 178 -12.68 10.45 0.66
N LEU A 179 -13.41 11.47 0.23
CA LEU A 179 -13.36 12.79 0.83
C LEU A 179 -14.16 12.80 2.14
N ASN A 180 -13.54 13.29 3.21
CA ASN A 180 -14.13 13.36 4.54
C ASN A 180 -14.84 14.72 4.78
N ASN A 181 -14.56 15.74 3.98
CA ASN A 181 -15.24 17.03 4.06
C ASN A 181 -16.62 16.94 3.41
N ASP A 182 -17.69 17.09 4.18
CA ASP A 182 -19.07 16.98 3.66
C ASP A 182 -19.50 18.15 2.76
N ASN A 183 -18.94 19.34 2.98
CA ASN A 183 -19.39 20.59 2.34
C ASN A 183 -18.37 21.19 1.37
N LEU A 184 -17.27 20.49 1.06
CA LEU A 184 -16.32 20.96 0.07
C LEU A 184 -17.00 20.97 -1.31
N ASP A 185 -16.93 22.11 -2.02
CA ASP A 185 -17.41 22.22 -3.40
C ASP A 185 -16.43 21.55 -4.36
N LEU A 186 -16.96 20.63 -5.17
CA LEU A 186 -16.21 19.86 -6.16
C LEU A 186 -16.61 20.23 -7.60
N SER A 187 -17.44 21.26 -7.80
CA SER A 187 -17.92 21.70 -9.12
C SER A 187 -16.76 21.90 -10.11
N ASN A 188 -15.67 22.51 -9.63
CA ASN A 188 -14.46 22.82 -10.39
C ASN A 188 -13.38 21.74 -10.34
N LEU A 189 -13.62 20.56 -9.74
CA LEU A 189 -12.66 19.47 -9.70
C LEU A 189 -12.29 19.04 -11.13
N LYS A 190 -11.00 19.10 -11.46
CA LYS A 190 -10.44 18.77 -12.79
C LYS A 190 -9.71 17.44 -12.82
N SER A 191 -8.95 17.15 -11.76
CA SER A 191 -8.19 15.91 -11.67
C SER A 191 -7.94 15.51 -10.22
N ILE A 192 -7.62 14.24 -10.02
CA ILE A 192 -7.13 13.68 -8.76
C ILE A 192 -5.69 13.26 -9.00
N GLU A 193 -4.75 13.85 -8.26
CA GLU A 193 -3.34 13.53 -8.35
C GLU A 193 -2.94 12.61 -7.19
N ILE A 194 -2.40 11.45 -7.53
CA ILE A 194 -1.84 10.50 -6.57
C ILE A 194 -0.32 10.65 -6.60
N LYS A 195 0.27 11.13 -5.50
CA LYS A 195 1.73 11.19 -5.31
C LYS A 195 2.20 10.05 -4.43
N MET A 196 3.23 9.35 -4.87
CA MET A 196 3.76 8.18 -4.20
C MET A 196 5.27 8.31 -4.01
N ASP A 197 5.71 7.83 -2.85
CA ASP A 197 7.12 7.52 -2.62
C ASP A 197 7.25 6.01 -2.46
N ILE A 198 8.31 5.47 -3.07
CA ILE A 198 8.71 4.07 -3.01
C ILE A 198 10.08 4.04 -2.34
N GLU A 199 10.21 3.23 -1.30
CA GLU A 199 11.45 3.12 -0.54
C GLU A 199 12.11 1.76 -0.77
N GLY A 200 13.40 1.80 -1.13
CA GLY A 200 14.30 0.66 -1.06
C GLY A 200 14.82 0.49 0.36
N TYR A 201 14.58 -0.68 0.95
CA TYR A 201 15.02 -0.97 2.33
C TYR A 201 16.51 -0.72 2.55
N TYR A 202 16.81 0.05 3.59
CA TYR A 202 18.11 0.09 4.27
C TYR A 202 17.89 -0.35 5.72
N ARG A 203 18.51 -1.46 6.13
CA ARG A 203 18.97 -1.58 7.52
C ARG A 203 20.47 -1.80 7.47
N GLU A 204 21.22 -0.83 7.98
CA GLU A 204 22.60 -1.07 8.38
C GLU A 204 22.55 -2.14 9.48
N ILE A 205 23.18 -3.28 9.21
CA ILE A 205 23.43 -4.29 10.24
C ILE A 205 24.54 -3.71 11.10
N HIS A 206 24.19 -3.11 12.24
CA HIS A 206 25.18 -2.92 13.31
C HIS A 206 25.38 -4.29 13.97
N ASN A 207 26.54 -4.89 13.68
CA ASN A 207 27.05 -6.08 14.36
C ASN A 207 27.28 -5.84 15.85
#